data_AF-A0A2E9IRR3-F1
#
_entry.id   AF-A0A2E9IRR3-F1
#
_cell.length_a   1.000
_cell.length_b   1.000
_cell.length_c   1.000
_cell.angle_alpha   90.00
_cell.angle_beta   90.00
_cell.angle_gamma   90.00
#
_symmetry.space_group_name_H-M   'P 1'
#
loop_
_entity.id
_entity.type
_entity.pdbx_description
1 polymer ?
#
loop_
_entity_poly.entity_id
_entity_poly.type
_entity_poly.pdbx_seq_one_letter_code
_entity_poly.pdbx_strand_id
1 'polypeptide(L)'
;DLIEGFVRLMNQEQVVGPMNIGNPGEFTILELAQKVIELTGSQSQIVYRPMPQDDPKQRKPDITQAQSVLGWEPQIQLEAGLKKTIEYFAQHLKA
;
A
#
# COMPACT_ATOMS: atom_id res chain seq x y z
N ASP A 1 5.57 1.98 7.83
CA ASP A 1 5.55 3.08 6.83
C ASP A 1 4.50 4.12 7.13
N LEU A 2 3.20 3.85 6.92
CA LEU A 2 2.15 4.88 7.07
C LEU A 2 2.11 5.51 8.48
N ILE A 3 2.08 4.69 9.54
CA ILE A 3 2.05 5.18 10.93
C ILE A 3 3.29 6.02 11.24
N GLU A 4 4.47 5.59 10.80
CA GLU A 4 5.71 6.35 10.94
C GLU A 4 5.62 7.72 10.24
N GLY A 5 5.04 7.75 9.04
CA GLY A 5 4.80 9.00 8.31
C GLY A 5 3.86 9.94 9.06
N PHE A 6 2.80 9.41 9.66
CA PHE A 6 1.88 10.19 10.50
C PHE A 6 2.56 10.73 11.76
N VAL A 7 3.34 9.90 12.45
CA VAL A 7 4.07 10.34 13.66
C VAL A 7 5.03 11.46 13.34
N ARG A 8 5.76 11.40 12.21
CA ARG A 8 6.63 12.50 11.77
C ARG A 8 5.85 13.75 11.40
N LEU A 9 4.75 13.60 10.66
CA LEU A 9 3.89 14.73 10.27
C LEU A 9 3.31 15.46 11.48
N MET A 10 2.93 14.73 12.54
CA MET A 10 2.41 15.30 13.79
C MET A 10 3.50 15.99 14.63
N ASN A 11 4.76 15.58 14.51
CA ASN A 11 5.88 16.07 15.32
C ASN A 11 6.73 17.15 14.62
N GLN A 12 6.23 17.75 13.54
CA GLN A 12 6.90 18.86 12.85
C GLN A 12 6.04 20.12 12.87
N GLU A 13 6.68 21.29 12.78
CA GLU A 13 6.02 22.59 12.80
C GLU A 13 6.14 23.36 11.47
N GLN A 14 6.86 22.81 10.49
CA GLN A 14 7.18 23.48 9.22
C GLN A 14 5.99 23.59 8.27
N VAL A 15 5.10 22.58 8.24
CA VAL A 15 3.98 22.48 7.31
C VAL A 15 2.68 22.29 8.07
N VAL A 16 1.71 23.16 7.78
CA VAL A 16 0.30 23.01 8.17
C VAL A 16 -0.50 22.83 6.89
N GLY A 17 -1.21 21.70 6.76
CA GLY A 17 -2.00 21.38 5.58
C GLY A 17 -1.89 19.93 5.14
N PRO A 18 -2.44 19.59 3.97
CA PRO A 18 -2.39 18.22 3.45
C PRO A 18 -0.96 17.85 3.04
N MET A 19 -0.58 16.61 3.31
CA MET A 19 0.67 16.01 2.84
C MET A 19 0.39 14.59 2.37
N ASN A 20 0.88 14.22 1.20
CA ASN A 20 0.72 12.87 0.66
C ASN A 20 1.64 11.91 1.42
N ILE A 21 1.05 10.93 2.11
CA ILE A 21 1.76 9.81 2.75
C ILE A 21 1.30 8.52 2.08
N GLY A 22 2.10 8.00 1.16
CA GLY A 22 1.77 6.81 0.39
C GLY A 22 2.98 6.22 -0.33
N ASN A 23 2.76 5.15 -1.09
CA ASN A 23 3.82 4.50 -1.85
C ASN A 23 3.74 4.87 -3.34
N PRO A 24 4.80 5.46 -3.94
CA PRO A 24 4.83 5.84 -5.35
C PRO A 24 5.06 4.63 -6.28
N GLY A 25 5.36 3.45 -5.74
CA GLY A 25 5.43 2.19 -6.48
C GLY A 25 4.05 1.79 -7.00
N GLU A 26 3.82 2.00 -8.29
CA GLU A 26 2.60 1.61 -8.98
C GLU A 26 2.59 0.13 -9.35
N PHE A 27 1.40 -0.44 -9.34
CA PHE A 27 1.06 -1.75 -9.86
C PHE A 27 -0.44 -1.76 -10.19
N THR A 28 -0.85 -2.64 -11.07
CA THR A 28 -2.24 -2.86 -11.44
C THR A 28 -2.95 -3.77 -10.42
N ILE A 29 -4.28 -3.71 -10.39
CA ILE A 29 -5.08 -4.66 -9.59
C ILE A 29 -4.86 -6.11 -10.05
N LEU A 30 -4.59 -6.33 -11.33
CA LEU A 30 -4.30 -7.66 -11.87
C LEU A 30 -2.98 -8.20 -11.31
N GLU A 31 -1.92 -7.40 -11.32
CA GLU A 31 -0.61 -7.77 -10.74
C GLU A 31 -0.74 -8.05 -9.24
N LEU A 32 -1.49 -7.24 -8.50
CA LEU A 32 -1.77 -7.49 -7.08
C LEU A 32 -2.49 -8.83 -6.87
N ALA A 33 -3.54 -9.11 -7.63
CA ALA A 33 -4.29 -10.35 -7.53
C ALA A 33 -3.43 -11.59 -7.86
N GLN A 34 -2.63 -11.51 -8.92
CA GLN A 34 -1.67 -12.55 -9.30
C GLN A 34 -0.64 -12.80 -8.20
N LYS A 35 -0.08 -11.73 -7.62
CA LYS A 35 0.91 -11.80 -6.53
C LYS A 35 0.33 -12.45 -5.28
N VAL A 36 -0.91 -12.15 -4.93
CA VAL A 36 -1.60 -12.78 -3.80
C VAL A 36 -1.79 -14.28 -4.04
N ILE A 37 -2.25 -14.70 -5.23
CA ILE A 37 -2.39 -16.12 -5.58
C ILE A 37 -1.04 -16.84 -5.49
N GLU A 38 0.01 -16.25 -6.08
CA GLU A 38 1.37 -16.77 -6.06
C GLU A 38 1.89 -16.98 -4.63
N LEU A 39 1.82 -15.94 -3.79
CA LEU A 39 2.38 -15.96 -2.43
C LEU A 39 1.58 -16.85 -1.46
N THR A 40 0.29 -17.05 -1.72
CA THR A 40 -0.58 -17.91 -0.88
C THR A 40 -0.61 -19.36 -1.35
N GLY A 41 -0.15 -19.65 -2.58
CA GLY A 41 -0.33 -20.97 -3.20
C GLY A 41 -1.81 -21.32 -3.45
N SER A 42 -2.69 -20.32 -3.56
CA SER A 42 -4.13 -20.51 -3.71
C SER A 42 -4.49 -21.08 -5.09
N GLN A 43 -5.57 -21.87 -5.15
CA GLN A 43 -6.17 -22.34 -6.41
C GLN A 43 -7.29 -21.41 -6.92
N SER A 44 -7.50 -20.25 -6.28
CA SER A 44 -8.50 -19.27 -6.71
C SER A 44 -8.28 -18.82 -8.16
N GLN A 45 -9.38 -18.65 -8.90
CA GLN A 45 -9.34 -18.13 -10.26
C GLN A 45 -9.57 -16.61 -10.28
N ILE A 46 -8.85 -15.90 -11.15
CA ILE A 46 -9.08 -14.48 -11.40
C ILE A 46 -10.27 -14.34 -12.35
N VAL A 47 -11.31 -13.62 -11.92
CA VAL A 47 -12.52 -13.35 -12.71
C VAL A 47 -12.65 -11.84 -12.94
N TYR A 48 -12.80 -11.44 -14.20
CA TYR A 48 -12.98 -10.05 -14.60
C TYR A 48 -14.44 -9.63 -14.42
N ARG A 49 -14.65 -8.46 -13.80
CA ARG A 49 -15.97 -7.85 -13.60
C ARG A 49 -15.92 -6.40 -14.10
N PRO A 50 -17.08 -5.81 -14.47
CA PRO A 50 -17.15 -4.39 -14.82
C PRO A 50 -16.59 -3.51 -13.71
N MET A 51 -15.87 -2.45 -14.08
CA MET A 51 -15.34 -1.45 -13.16
C MET A 51 -16.50 -0.64 -12.53
N PRO A 52 -16.47 -0.36 -11.22
CA PRO A 52 -17.39 0.59 -10.61
C PRO A 52 -17.27 1.97 -11.27
N GLN A 53 -18.39 2.68 -11.43
CA GLN A 53 -18.43 3.95 -12.18
C GLN A 53 -17.48 5.02 -11.61
N ASP A 54 -17.28 5.02 -10.28
CA ASP A 54 -16.51 6.05 -9.56
C ASP A 54 -15.11 5.58 -9.14
N ASP A 55 -14.61 4.45 -9.65
CA ASP A 55 -13.29 3.95 -9.25
C ASP A 55 -12.17 4.67 -10.04
N PRO A 56 -11.22 5.35 -9.38
CA PRO A 56 -10.09 5.98 -10.05
C PRO A 56 -9.20 4.94 -10.76
N LYS A 57 -8.87 5.22 -12.01
CA LYS A 57 -8.07 4.34 -12.88
C LYS A 57 -6.57 4.36 -12.57
N GLN A 58 -6.08 5.37 -11.87
CA GLN A 58 -4.67 5.54 -11.52
C GLN A 58 -4.53 6.10 -10.12
N ARG A 59 -3.56 5.58 -9.36
CA ARG A 59 -3.21 6.09 -8.02
C ARG A 59 -1.69 6.04 -7.83
N LYS A 60 -1.04 7.20 -7.93
CA LYS A 60 0.38 7.39 -7.66
C LYS A 60 0.59 8.69 -6.89
N PRO A 61 0.85 8.63 -5.59
CA PRO A 61 1.09 9.83 -4.81
C PRO A 61 2.45 10.45 -5.18
N ASP A 62 2.47 11.77 -5.39
CA ASP A 62 3.70 12.54 -5.31
C ASP A 62 4.05 12.76 -3.83
N ILE A 63 5.16 12.19 -3.38
CA ILE A 63 5.64 12.23 -1.99
C ILE A 63 6.83 13.17 -1.78
N THR A 64 7.13 14.04 -2.73
CA THR A 64 8.27 14.98 -2.67
C THR A 64 8.23 15.83 -1.38
N GLN A 65 7.04 16.26 -0.95
CA GLN A 65 6.88 17.03 0.29
C GLN A 65 7.20 16.20 1.54
N ALA A 66 6.77 14.94 1.60
CA ALA A 66 7.05 14.06 2.72
C ALA A 66 8.54 13.70 2.80
N GLN A 67 9.19 13.49 1.65
CA GLN A 67 10.64 13.25 1.58
C GLN A 67 11.45 14.46 2.07
N SER A 68 11.10 15.66 1.60
CA SER A 68 11.84 16.89 1.91
C SER A 68 11.60 17.40 3.34
N VAL A 69 10.37 17.37 3.83
CA VAL A 69 9.99 17.94 5.14
C VAL A 69 10.18 16.93 6.27
N LEU A 70 9.80 15.67 6.05
CA LEU A 70 9.81 14.64 7.09
C LEU A 70 11.04 13.70 7.02
N GLY A 71 11.84 13.79 5.95
CA GLY A 71 12.83 12.76 5.63
C GLY A 71 12.20 11.37 5.53
N TRP A 72 10.92 11.30 5.11
CA TRP A 72 10.12 10.09 5.13
C TRP A 72 9.89 9.58 3.71
N GLU A 73 10.05 8.27 3.55
CA GLU A 73 9.61 7.53 2.38
C GLU A 73 9.28 6.09 2.81
N PRO A 74 8.36 5.39 2.12
CA PRO A 74 8.04 4.01 2.44
C PRO A 74 9.22 3.08 2.15
N GLN A 75 9.48 2.16 3.07
CA GLN A 75 10.60 1.23 3.01
C GLN A 75 10.16 -0.19 2.66
N ILE A 76 8.88 -0.50 2.85
CA ILE A 76 8.34 -1.84 2.64
C ILE A 76 7.79 -1.96 1.21
N GLN A 77 8.48 -2.78 0.42
CA GLN A 77 8.00 -3.18 -0.91
C GLN A 77 6.74 -4.03 -0.82
N LEU A 78 5.90 -4.00 -1.86
CA LEU A 78 4.61 -4.69 -1.90
C LEU A 78 4.71 -6.16 -1.46
N GLU A 79 5.64 -6.93 -2.04
CA GLU A 79 5.80 -8.35 -1.73
C GLU A 79 6.15 -8.60 -0.25
N ALA A 80 7.05 -7.79 0.32
CA ALA A 80 7.44 -7.91 1.72
C ALA A 80 6.26 -7.58 2.65
N GLY A 81 5.45 -6.58 2.30
CA GLY A 81 4.22 -6.25 3.00
C GLY A 81 3.19 -7.39 2.91
N LEU A 82 2.96 -7.93 1.71
CA LEU A 82 2.03 -9.03 1.46
C LEU A 82 2.40 -10.28 2.27
N LYS A 83 3.68 -10.67 2.32
CA LYS A 83 4.12 -11.84 3.11
C LYS A 83 3.73 -11.71 4.59
N LYS A 84 3.97 -10.54 5.20
CA LYS A 84 3.58 -10.26 6.59
C LYS A 84 2.06 -10.29 6.78
N THR A 85 1.30 -9.72 5.84
CA THR A 85 -0.16 -9.74 5.88
C THR A 85 -0.73 -11.15 5.76
N ILE A 86 -0.18 -11.96 4.84
CA ILE A 86 -0.57 -13.37 4.66
C ILE A 86 -0.29 -14.16 5.95
N GLU A 87 0.90 -13.99 6.54
CA GLU A 87 1.27 -14.64 7.80
C GLU A 87 0.29 -14.27 8.93
N TYR A 88 -0.05 -12.99 9.06
CA TYR A 88 -1.03 -12.52 10.03
C TYR A 88 -2.37 -13.25 9.85
N PHE A 89 -2.94 -13.27 8.64
CA PHE A 89 -4.21 -13.96 8.40
C PHE A 89 -4.12 -15.47 8.59
N ALA A 90 -3.00 -16.11 8.19
CA ALA A 90 -2.77 -17.53 8.40
C ALA A 90 -2.72 -17.91 9.90
N GLN A 91 -2.31 -17.01 10.78
CA GLN A 91 -2.35 -17.23 12.23
C GLN A 91 -3.76 -17.07 12.82
N HIS A 92 -4.56 -16.13 12.30
CA HIS A 92 -5.88 -15.80 12.85
C HIS A 92 -7.03 -16.60 12.24
N LEU A 93 -6.83 -17.22 11.08
CA LEU A 93 -7.81 -18.07 10.40
C LEU A 93 -7.58 -19.57 10.66
N LYS A 94 -6.56 -19.94 11.44
CA LYS A 94 -6.39 -21.32 11.92
C LYS A 94 -7.60 -21.69 12.77
N ALA A 95 -8.30 -22.74 12.34
CA ALA A 95 -9.33 -23.41 13.13
C ALA A 95 -8.71 -24.09 14.37
#